data_AF-A0A9D8J4N3-F1
#
_entry.id   AF-A0A9D8J4N3-F1
#
_cell.length_a   1.000
_cell.length_b   1.000
_cell.length_c   1.000
_cell.angle_alpha   90.00
_cell.angle_beta   90.00
_cell.angle_gamma   90.00
#
_symmetry.space_group_name_H-M   'P 1'
#
loop_
_entity.id
_entity.type
_entity.pdbx_description
1 polymer ?
#
loop_
_entity_poly.entity_id
_entity_poly.type
_entity_poly.pdbx_seq_one_letter_code
_entity_poly.pdbx_strand_id
1 'polypeptide(L)'
;MIYGSATGLVGGGSQMWRQGRAGVLETPEHGDEFGAALTAGDFDHDGFDDLAIGVPSESLPGASLAGVVQVLYGSVTGLSATNNQLWSQDSPGIAENAQGGEWFGYALASGDFDKDGFDDLAIGVPNEHSGSEPGLGAVHVLYGSSSRLTATRSQFWDQAAPGVQGAGVNERFGSALATGDFNGDGRSDLAIGAPTYEVGSGGACGGVNVLYGAATGLSATGNQLWTENSSGIAEQCDGPDRFGLTLAAADFNGDARDDLAIGAPWEDLQATGSGSEGAVHVIFGSPNRLTATASQYWTQDSPSMPDTAETGDNFGSSLGAGDFNGDGRADLVIGVPEEKLGALTKAGIAHVLYGSANGPGTAGNQLWSQDSAGILGTAQSDDAFGTSLGH
;
A
#
# COMPACT_ATOMS: atom_id res chain seq x y z
N MET A 1 -0.34 8.30 16.56
CA MET A 1 0.25 7.02 17.00
C MET A 1 -0.27 6.68 18.39
N ILE A 2 -1.02 5.59 18.51
CA ILE A 2 -1.38 4.97 19.79
C ILE A 2 -0.38 3.83 20.01
N TYR A 3 0.25 3.75 21.18
CA TYR A 3 1.26 2.72 21.42
C TYR A 3 0.59 1.36 21.65
N GLY A 4 1.10 0.35 20.96
CA GLY A 4 0.81 -1.04 21.27
C GLY A 4 1.52 -1.49 22.55
N SER A 5 0.93 -2.45 23.24
CA SER A 5 1.57 -3.24 24.29
C SER A 5 1.37 -4.71 23.97
N ALA A 6 2.07 -5.60 24.67
CA ALA A 6 1.79 -7.06 24.60
C ALA A 6 0.35 -7.43 25.01
N THR A 7 -0.45 -6.46 25.50
CA THR A 7 -1.86 -6.62 25.87
C THR A 7 -2.81 -5.76 25.04
N GLY A 8 -2.35 -5.19 23.92
CA GLY A 8 -3.14 -4.34 23.02
C GLY A 8 -2.80 -2.85 23.12
N LEU A 9 -3.56 -2.02 22.38
CA LEU A 9 -3.37 -0.57 22.32
C LEU A 9 -3.61 0.09 23.69
N VAL A 10 -2.65 0.87 24.17
CA VAL A 10 -2.78 1.66 25.41
C VAL A 10 -2.67 3.15 25.11
N GLY A 11 -3.56 3.96 25.68
CA GLY A 11 -3.55 5.43 25.51
C GLY A 11 -2.41 6.13 26.25
N GLY A 12 -1.69 5.42 27.11
CA GLY A 12 -0.53 5.94 27.83
C GLY A 12 0.66 6.12 26.89
N GLY A 13 1.17 7.35 26.80
CA GLY A 13 2.30 7.67 25.91
C GLY A 13 1.89 8.13 24.51
N SER A 14 0.64 7.90 24.07
CA SER A 14 0.15 8.21 22.72
C SER A 14 0.50 9.64 22.27
N GLN A 15 0.97 9.74 21.03
CA GLN A 15 1.40 11.00 20.44
C GLN A 15 0.45 11.41 19.31
N MET A 16 0.07 12.70 19.34
CA MET A 16 -0.63 13.36 18.25
C MET A 16 0.36 14.22 17.46
N TRP A 17 0.45 13.95 16.15
CA TRP A 17 1.26 14.69 15.19
C TRP A 17 0.33 15.32 14.17
N ARG A 18 0.60 16.58 13.83
CA ARG A 18 -0.12 17.37 12.84
C ARG A 18 0.82 18.43 12.30
N GLN A 19 0.61 18.87 11.07
CA GLN A 19 1.26 20.05 10.52
C GLN A 19 0.98 21.28 11.39
N GLY A 20 1.93 22.20 11.47
CA GLY A 20 1.86 23.37 12.37
C GLY A 20 2.07 23.07 13.86
N ARG A 21 2.37 21.83 14.25
CA ARG A 21 2.92 21.54 15.59
C ARG A 21 4.36 22.05 15.67
N ALA A 22 4.74 22.66 16.80
CA ALA A 22 6.11 23.15 16.99
C ALA A 22 7.16 22.05 16.71
N GLY A 23 8.08 22.34 15.79
CA GLY A 23 9.17 21.44 15.38
C GLY A 23 8.84 20.55 14.18
N VAL A 24 7.57 20.35 13.81
CA VAL A 24 7.21 19.73 12.52
C VAL A 24 7.49 20.76 11.43
N LEU A 25 8.12 20.33 10.33
CA LEU A 25 8.46 21.24 9.23
C LEU A 25 7.18 21.66 8.49
N GLU A 26 7.29 22.80 7.80
CA GLU A 26 6.21 23.51 7.10
C GLU A 26 5.04 24.05 7.93
N THR A 27 4.32 24.98 7.31
CA THR A 27 3.11 25.59 7.86
C THR A 27 1.86 24.97 7.24
N PRO A 28 0.79 24.74 8.01
CA PRO A 28 -0.42 24.14 7.48
C PRO A 28 -1.15 25.05 6.50
N GLU A 29 -1.42 24.54 5.32
CA GLU A 29 -2.28 25.11 4.30
C GLU A 29 -3.59 24.30 4.21
N HIS A 30 -4.60 24.88 3.55
CA HIS A 30 -5.89 24.21 3.44
C HIS A 30 -5.82 23.13 2.36
N GLY A 31 -5.86 21.87 2.78
CA GLY A 31 -5.97 20.72 1.87
C GLY A 31 -4.69 19.91 1.72
N ASP A 32 -3.65 20.12 2.52
CA ASP A 32 -2.35 19.43 2.37
C ASP A 32 -2.40 17.91 2.61
N GLU A 33 -3.45 17.43 3.27
CA GLU A 33 -3.67 16.00 3.53
C GLU A 33 -2.53 15.34 4.32
N PHE A 34 -1.99 16.05 5.33
CA PHE A 34 -0.96 15.51 6.23
C PHE A 34 -1.37 14.16 6.84
N GLY A 35 -0.61 13.11 6.53
CA GLY A 35 -0.89 11.75 6.98
C GLY A 35 -1.82 10.96 6.08
N ALA A 36 -1.99 11.38 4.82
CA ALA A 36 -2.71 10.60 3.79
C ALA A 36 -2.08 9.22 3.57
N ALA A 37 -0.76 9.13 3.66
CA ALA A 37 0.00 7.89 3.64
C ALA A 37 0.98 7.86 4.83
N LEU A 38 1.20 6.68 5.40
CA LEU A 38 2.13 6.45 6.51
C LEU A 38 2.90 5.17 6.26
N THR A 39 4.19 5.17 6.56
CA THR A 39 4.98 3.93 6.69
C THR A 39 6.00 4.08 7.81
N ALA A 40 6.36 2.98 8.44
CA ALA A 40 7.35 2.94 9.51
C ALA A 40 8.55 2.07 9.12
N GLY A 41 9.74 2.49 9.54
CA GLY A 41 10.98 1.76 9.29
C GLY A 41 12.12 2.38 10.08
N ASP A 42 13.16 1.61 10.36
CA ASP A 42 14.36 2.08 11.06
C ASP A 42 15.36 2.65 10.03
N PHE A 43 15.11 3.89 9.58
CA PHE A 43 15.87 4.51 8.49
C PHE A 43 17.28 4.94 8.92
N ASP A 44 17.53 5.05 10.23
CA ASP A 44 18.85 5.37 10.78
C ASP A 44 19.50 4.26 11.62
N HIS A 45 18.85 3.10 11.69
CA HIS A 45 19.28 1.86 12.33
C HIS A 45 19.66 2.07 13.81
N ASP A 46 18.85 2.85 14.52
CA ASP A 46 19.01 3.12 15.94
C ASP A 46 18.23 2.15 16.85
N GLY A 47 17.46 1.25 16.24
CA GLY A 47 16.65 0.23 16.89
C GLY A 47 15.23 0.69 17.24
N PHE A 48 14.79 1.86 16.76
CA PHE A 48 13.44 2.37 16.93
C PHE A 48 12.84 2.78 15.58
N ASP A 49 11.63 2.29 15.28
CA ASP A 49 10.96 2.69 14.04
C ASP A 49 10.75 4.21 13.95
N ASP A 50 11.14 4.75 12.81
CA ASP A 50 10.83 6.10 12.37
C ASP A 50 9.47 6.12 11.66
N LEU A 51 8.92 7.31 11.48
CA LEU A 51 7.65 7.51 10.78
C LEU A 51 7.83 8.42 9.58
N ALA A 52 7.61 7.89 8.38
CA ALA A 52 7.42 8.68 7.17
C ALA A 52 5.93 8.99 6.94
N ILE A 53 5.64 10.24 6.60
CA ILE A 53 4.29 10.81 6.54
C ILE A 53 4.13 11.51 5.19
N GLY A 54 3.24 10.98 4.36
CA GLY A 54 2.86 11.57 3.08
C GLY A 54 1.96 12.78 3.29
N VAL A 55 2.24 13.83 2.51
CA VAL A 55 1.47 15.08 2.46
C VAL A 55 1.29 15.42 0.96
N PRO A 56 0.58 14.57 0.20
CA PRO A 56 0.59 14.60 -1.27
C PRO A 56 0.01 15.88 -1.85
N SER A 57 -0.84 16.58 -1.10
CA SER A 57 -1.49 17.79 -1.54
C SER A 57 -0.76 19.08 -1.09
N GLU A 58 0.42 18.97 -0.48
CA GLU A 58 1.28 20.12 -0.15
C GLU A 58 1.66 20.92 -1.40
N SER A 59 1.68 22.24 -1.28
CA SER A 59 2.06 23.14 -2.37
C SER A 59 3.50 23.65 -2.20
N LEU A 60 4.31 23.48 -3.23
CA LEU A 60 5.66 24.05 -3.28
C LEU A 60 5.68 25.36 -4.08
N PRO A 61 6.69 26.23 -3.90
CA PRO A 61 6.80 27.48 -4.65
C PRO A 61 6.79 27.27 -6.17
N GLY A 62 5.64 27.53 -6.82
CA GLY A 62 5.46 27.37 -8.26
C GLY A 62 4.83 26.04 -8.69
N ALA A 63 4.55 25.12 -7.75
CA ALA A 63 3.97 23.81 -8.00
C ALA A 63 2.91 23.47 -6.93
N SER A 64 1.65 23.78 -7.21
CA SER A 64 0.53 23.48 -6.29
C SER A 64 0.21 21.98 -6.28
N LEU A 65 -0.07 21.39 -5.10
CA LEU A 65 -0.33 19.95 -4.97
C LEU A 65 0.83 19.10 -5.51
N ALA A 66 2.07 19.58 -5.32
CA ALA A 66 3.27 18.85 -5.70
C ALA A 66 3.54 17.68 -4.74
N GLY A 67 3.23 17.88 -3.47
CA GLY A 67 3.40 16.89 -2.41
C GLY A 67 4.78 16.90 -1.75
N VAL A 68 4.81 16.46 -0.50
CA VAL A 68 6.04 16.27 0.29
C VAL A 68 5.92 15.03 1.18
N VAL A 69 7.06 14.57 1.69
CA VAL A 69 7.14 13.54 2.73
C VAL A 69 7.87 14.08 3.96
N GLN A 70 7.19 14.06 5.10
CA GLN A 70 7.75 14.42 6.40
C GLN A 70 8.22 13.16 7.12
N VAL A 71 9.46 13.15 7.62
CA VAL A 71 10.00 12.01 8.38
C VAL A 71 10.31 12.43 9.80
N LEU A 72 9.75 11.71 10.78
CA LEU A 72 9.97 11.90 12.21
C LEU A 72 10.73 10.70 12.76
N TYR A 73 11.82 10.95 13.48
CA TYR A 73 12.68 9.88 13.96
C TYR A 73 12.18 9.30 15.29
N GLY A 74 12.28 7.98 15.39
CA GLY A 74 12.00 7.18 16.56
C GLY A 74 13.00 7.44 17.69
N SER A 75 12.63 6.98 18.88
CA SER A 75 13.53 6.90 20.03
C SER A 75 12.89 6.06 21.13
N VAL A 76 13.64 5.77 22.18
CA VAL A 76 13.11 5.16 23.42
C VAL A 76 11.95 5.95 24.06
N THR A 77 11.81 7.24 23.74
CA THR A 77 10.69 8.08 24.22
C THR A 77 9.56 8.26 23.19
N GLY A 78 9.63 7.55 22.07
CA GLY A 78 8.73 7.71 20.93
C GLY A 78 9.27 8.68 19.88
N LEU A 79 8.41 9.05 18.93
CA LEU A 79 8.78 9.92 17.82
C LEU A 79 9.17 11.32 18.31
N SER A 80 10.05 11.97 17.57
CA SER A 80 10.52 13.33 17.82
C SER A 80 10.49 14.17 16.55
N ALA A 81 10.14 15.45 16.71
CA ALA A 81 10.31 16.46 15.67
C ALA A 81 11.74 17.04 15.66
N THR A 82 12.57 16.70 16.64
CA THR A 82 13.98 17.09 16.60
C THR A 82 14.63 16.34 15.45
N ASN A 83 15.43 17.03 14.63
CA ASN A 83 16.21 16.40 13.58
C ASN A 83 15.36 15.69 12.50
N ASN A 84 14.09 16.06 12.37
CA ASN A 84 13.21 15.57 11.32
C ASN A 84 13.70 15.99 9.92
N GLN A 85 13.22 15.27 8.90
CA GLN A 85 13.51 15.57 7.49
C GLN A 85 12.21 15.88 6.74
N LEU A 86 12.33 16.68 5.69
CA LEU A 86 11.27 16.95 4.74
C LEU A 86 11.85 16.70 3.34
N TRP A 87 11.15 15.89 2.56
CA TRP A 87 11.55 15.49 1.22
C TRP A 87 10.48 15.87 0.21
N SER A 88 10.94 16.29 -0.96
CA SER A 88 10.14 16.60 -2.15
C SER A 88 10.98 16.36 -3.40
N GLN A 89 10.38 16.42 -4.58
CA GLN A 89 11.14 16.33 -5.84
C GLN A 89 12.12 17.49 -6.04
N ASP A 90 11.87 18.65 -5.42
CA ASP A 90 12.81 19.79 -5.42
C ASP A 90 13.98 19.62 -4.43
N SER A 91 14.00 18.54 -3.65
CA SER A 91 15.08 18.28 -2.69
C SER A 91 16.39 17.95 -3.42
N PRO A 92 17.55 18.46 -2.95
CA PRO A 92 18.82 18.23 -3.64
C PRO A 92 19.16 16.74 -3.79
N GLY A 93 19.41 16.32 -5.04
CA GLY A 93 19.80 14.95 -5.38
C GLY A 93 18.64 14.03 -5.75
N ILE A 94 17.39 14.47 -5.57
CA ILE A 94 16.20 13.78 -6.08
C ILE A 94 16.10 14.01 -7.60
N ALA A 95 15.61 13.00 -8.31
CA ALA A 95 15.41 13.07 -9.76
C ALA A 95 14.18 13.92 -10.11
N GLU A 96 14.18 14.49 -11.33
CA GLU A 96 13.14 15.40 -11.81
C GLU A 96 12.95 16.64 -10.91
N ASN A 97 11.95 17.49 -11.19
CA ASN A 97 11.61 18.65 -10.37
C ASN A 97 10.10 18.64 -10.12
N ALA A 98 9.67 19.20 -9.00
CA ALA A 98 8.27 19.22 -8.64
C ALA A 98 7.43 20.03 -9.65
N GLN A 99 6.33 19.44 -10.09
CA GLN A 99 5.28 20.09 -10.87
C GLN A 99 3.94 20.00 -10.14
N GLY A 100 3.00 20.85 -10.54
CA GLY A 100 1.72 20.91 -9.86
C GLY A 100 0.85 19.67 -10.14
N GLY A 101 0.30 19.06 -9.10
CA GLY A 101 -0.63 17.92 -9.20
C GLY A 101 0.02 16.55 -9.34
N GLU A 102 1.31 16.42 -9.05
CA GLU A 102 2.07 15.15 -9.15
C GLU A 102 1.89 14.25 -7.93
N TRP A 103 1.58 14.85 -6.77
CA TRP A 103 1.27 14.15 -5.51
C TRP A 103 2.42 13.30 -4.96
N PHE A 104 3.63 13.87 -4.86
CA PHE A 104 4.74 13.21 -4.19
C PHE A 104 4.40 12.85 -2.73
N GLY A 105 4.56 11.57 -2.39
CA GLY A 105 4.13 11.06 -1.09
C GLY A 105 2.69 10.53 -1.06
N TYR A 106 2.07 10.30 -2.22
CA TYR A 106 0.73 9.73 -2.33
C TYR A 106 0.64 8.32 -1.74
N ALA A 107 1.65 7.50 -1.99
CA ALA A 107 1.83 6.19 -1.40
C ALA A 107 3.24 6.08 -0.82
N LEU A 108 3.39 5.37 0.30
CA LEU A 108 4.68 5.13 0.95
C LEU A 108 4.80 3.66 1.30
N ALA A 109 6.00 3.12 1.17
CA ALA A 109 6.37 1.83 1.74
C ALA A 109 7.84 1.84 2.15
N SER A 110 8.21 1.02 3.12
CA SER A 110 9.57 0.91 3.63
C SER A 110 10.07 -0.52 3.65
N GLY A 111 11.38 -0.67 3.57
CA GLY A 111 12.08 -1.95 3.69
C GLY A 111 13.52 -1.84 3.21
N ASP A 112 14.39 -2.70 3.70
CA ASP A 112 15.80 -2.76 3.28
C ASP A 112 15.93 -3.39 1.89
N PHE A 113 16.00 -2.56 0.83
CA PHE A 113 16.00 -3.01 -0.57
C PHE A 113 17.37 -3.52 -1.02
N ASP A 114 18.45 -3.14 -0.32
CA ASP A 114 19.82 -3.50 -0.70
C ASP A 114 20.58 -4.38 0.30
N LYS A 115 19.95 -4.64 1.45
CA LYS A 115 20.43 -5.45 2.57
C LYS A 115 21.60 -4.80 3.31
N ASP A 116 21.62 -3.48 3.42
CA ASP A 116 22.65 -2.76 4.16
C ASP A 116 22.35 -2.62 5.66
N GLY A 117 21.16 -3.04 6.09
CA GLY A 117 20.67 -3.04 7.46
C GLY A 117 19.87 -1.79 7.82
N PHE A 118 19.75 -0.81 6.94
CA PHE A 118 18.88 0.34 7.14
C PHE A 118 17.59 0.12 6.34
N ASP A 119 16.43 0.44 6.90
CA ASP A 119 15.24 0.48 6.07
C ASP A 119 15.37 1.63 5.06
N ASP A 120 14.83 1.41 3.87
CA ASP A 120 14.74 2.41 2.82
C ASP A 120 13.29 2.88 2.65
N LEU A 121 13.09 4.00 1.96
CA LEU A 121 11.77 4.59 1.73
C LEU A 121 11.45 4.65 0.24
N ALA A 122 10.40 3.95 -0.19
CA ALA A 122 9.77 4.09 -1.49
C ALA A 122 8.61 5.10 -1.43
N ILE A 123 8.54 6.00 -2.41
CA ILE A 123 7.63 7.14 -2.46
C ILE A 123 6.93 7.19 -3.81
N GLY A 124 5.61 7.00 -3.81
CA GLY A 124 4.77 7.05 -5.00
C GLY A 124 4.42 8.47 -5.45
N VAL A 125 4.45 8.67 -6.76
CA VAL A 125 4.12 9.92 -7.47
C VAL A 125 3.24 9.57 -8.68
N PRO A 126 1.96 9.21 -8.47
CA PRO A 126 1.14 8.56 -9.50
C PRO A 126 0.85 9.44 -10.72
N ASN A 127 1.02 10.75 -10.62
CA ASN A 127 0.81 11.69 -11.72
C ASN A 127 2.12 12.25 -12.30
N GLU A 128 3.28 11.64 -12.02
CA GLU A 128 4.59 12.10 -12.51
C GLU A 128 4.63 12.34 -14.02
N HIS A 129 5.34 13.39 -14.43
CA HIS A 129 5.62 13.72 -15.82
C HIS A 129 7.13 13.59 -16.10
N SER A 130 7.53 12.59 -16.89
CA SER A 130 8.95 12.43 -17.28
C SER A 130 9.19 13.07 -18.66
N GLY A 131 9.89 14.20 -18.68
CA GLY A 131 10.20 14.94 -19.91
C GLY A 131 8.94 15.48 -20.62
N SER A 132 8.61 14.94 -21.79
CA SER A 132 7.43 15.35 -22.58
C SER A 132 6.23 14.41 -22.44
N GLU A 133 6.37 13.30 -21.71
CA GLU A 133 5.34 12.29 -21.56
C GLU A 133 4.55 12.54 -20.26
N PRO A 134 3.30 13.01 -20.33
CA PRO A 134 2.52 13.31 -19.14
C PRO A 134 1.95 12.04 -18.50
N GLY A 135 1.92 12.01 -17.16
CA GLY A 135 1.18 11.01 -16.39
C GLY A 135 1.76 9.60 -16.44
N LEU A 136 3.07 9.44 -16.60
CA LEU A 136 3.72 8.12 -16.51
C LEU A 136 3.51 7.50 -15.13
N GLY A 137 3.46 8.34 -14.09
CA GLY A 137 3.55 7.88 -12.72
C GLY A 137 4.96 7.38 -12.39
N ALA A 138 5.37 7.51 -11.14
CA ALA A 138 6.71 7.10 -10.71
C ALA A 138 6.78 6.68 -9.25
N VAL A 139 7.93 6.09 -8.92
CA VAL A 139 8.39 5.81 -7.58
C VAL A 139 9.80 6.34 -7.39
N HIS A 140 10.01 7.14 -6.36
CA HIS A 140 11.34 7.49 -5.85
C HIS A 140 11.73 6.56 -4.73
N VAL A 141 13.02 6.21 -4.62
CA VAL A 141 13.55 5.43 -3.50
C VAL A 141 14.69 6.21 -2.84
N LEU A 142 14.51 6.52 -1.56
CA LEU A 142 15.53 7.12 -0.70
C LEU A 142 16.10 6.06 0.21
N TYR A 143 17.42 6.00 0.31
CA TYR A 143 18.06 4.97 1.10
C TYR A 143 18.29 5.41 2.54
N GLY A 144 18.11 4.48 3.46
CA GLY A 144 18.50 4.63 4.84
C GLY A 144 20.02 4.78 5.00
N SER A 145 20.43 5.36 6.12
CA SER A 145 21.84 5.45 6.47
C SER A 145 22.03 5.79 7.95
N SER A 146 23.24 5.61 8.47
CA SER A 146 23.60 6.05 9.82
C SER A 146 23.42 7.55 10.10
N SER A 147 23.13 8.35 9.06
CA SER A 147 22.80 9.77 9.16
C SER A 147 21.38 10.06 8.67
N ARG A 148 20.48 9.05 8.73
CA ARG A 148 19.08 9.06 8.29
C ARG A 148 18.92 8.89 6.77
N LEU A 149 17.71 9.10 6.23
CA LEU A 149 17.48 9.00 4.79
C LEU A 149 18.38 9.96 4.01
N THR A 150 18.80 9.53 2.83
CA THR A 150 19.67 10.28 1.94
C THR A 150 19.27 10.13 0.48
N ALA A 151 19.47 11.21 -0.29
CA ALA A 151 19.37 11.21 -1.76
C ALA A 151 20.64 10.66 -2.44
N THR A 152 21.70 10.37 -1.69
CA THR A 152 22.84 9.64 -2.27
C THR A 152 22.33 8.28 -2.73
N ARG A 153 22.70 7.84 -3.94
CA ARG A 153 22.24 6.59 -4.58
C ARG A 153 20.71 6.44 -4.72
N SER A 154 19.92 7.52 -4.55
CA SER A 154 18.47 7.42 -4.73
C SER A 154 18.12 6.91 -6.12
N GLN A 155 17.05 6.15 -6.21
CA GLN A 155 16.55 5.61 -7.46
C GLN A 155 15.25 6.30 -7.86
N PHE A 156 14.99 6.30 -9.16
CA PHE A 156 13.77 6.80 -9.76
C PHE A 156 13.30 5.78 -10.78
N TRP A 157 12.04 5.36 -10.63
CA TRP A 157 11.39 4.37 -11.48
C TRP A 157 10.08 4.97 -11.98
N ASP A 158 10.04 5.44 -13.22
CA ASP A 158 8.78 5.70 -13.91
C ASP A 158 8.34 4.44 -14.67
N GLN A 159 7.09 4.43 -15.14
CA GLN A 159 6.55 3.27 -15.86
C GLN A 159 7.23 3.01 -17.22
N ALA A 160 7.93 4.01 -17.78
CA ALA A 160 8.70 3.88 -19.01
C ALA A 160 10.17 3.47 -18.77
N ALA A 161 10.57 3.28 -17.51
CA ALA A 161 11.95 3.02 -17.15
C ALA A 161 12.46 1.72 -17.80
N PRO A 162 13.73 1.68 -18.28
CA PRO A 162 14.27 0.50 -18.94
C PRO A 162 14.16 -0.77 -18.08
N GLY A 163 13.44 -1.77 -18.60
CA GLY A 163 13.25 -3.07 -17.95
C GLY A 163 11.95 -3.18 -17.14
N VAL A 164 11.26 -2.07 -16.87
CA VAL A 164 9.89 -2.09 -16.33
C VAL A 164 8.93 -2.51 -17.44
N GLN A 165 8.08 -3.50 -17.17
CA GLN A 165 7.12 -4.01 -18.15
C GLN A 165 5.84 -3.16 -18.17
N GLY A 166 5.20 -3.11 -19.34
CA GLY A 166 3.92 -2.41 -19.51
C GLY A 166 4.05 -0.89 -19.44
N ALA A 167 4.94 -0.31 -20.26
CA ALA A 167 5.01 1.13 -20.41
C ALA A 167 3.69 1.70 -20.94
N GLY A 168 3.18 2.74 -20.29
CA GLY A 168 1.96 3.45 -20.66
C GLY A 168 1.87 4.78 -19.90
N VAL A 169 0.82 5.56 -20.18
CA VAL A 169 0.61 6.90 -19.63
C VAL A 169 -0.81 7.02 -19.08
N ASN A 170 -0.98 7.81 -18.03
CA ASN A 170 -2.20 7.96 -17.25
C ASN A 170 -2.68 6.66 -16.58
N GLU A 171 -1.74 5.76 -16.28
CA GLU A 171 -1.98 4.44 -15.66
C GLU A 171 -1.77 4.47 -14.14
N ARG A 172 -1.33 5.63 -13.64
CA ARG A 172 -1.13 5.97 -12.22
C ARG A 172 -0.17 5.03 -11.49
N PHE A 173 0.91 4.64 -12.17
CA PHE A 173 2.00 3.86 -11.59
C PHE A 173 2.53 4.54 -10.32
N GLY A 174 2.60 3.81 -9.21
CA GLY A 174 2.96 4.36 -7.90
C GLY A 174 1.77 4.82 -7.06
N SER A 175 0.53 4.46 -7.43
CA SER A 175 -0.67 4.77 -6.61
C SER A 175 -0.77 3.93 -5.33
N ALA A 176 -0.18 2.74 -5.34
CA ALA A 176 -0.11 1.85 -4.19
C ALA A 176 1.28 1.21 -4.16
N LEU A 177 1.82 1.03 -2.95
CA LEU A 177 3.13 0.41 -2.73
C LEU A 177 3.00 -0.63 -1.63
N ALA A 178 3.66 -1.78 -1.80
CA ALA A 178 3.84 -2.77 -0.74
C ALA A 178 5.23 -3.39 -0.85
N THR A 179 5.84 -3.69 0.29
CA THR A 179 7.17 -4.29 0.39
C THR A 179 7.09 -5.67 1.01
N GLY A 180 7.95 -6.58 0.56
CA GLY A 180 8.07 -7.94 1.09
C GLY A 180 9.20 -8.70 0.41
N ASP A 181 9.77 -9.72 1.05
CA ASP A 181 10.76 -10.61 0.43
C ASP A 181 10.05 -11.72 -0.36
N PHE A 182 9.56 -11.38 -1.56
CA PHE A 182 8.76 -12.29 -2.38
C PHE A 182 9.57 -13.46 -2.95
N ASN A 183 10.91 -13.33 -2.97
CA ASN A 183 11.81 -14.32 -3.54
C ASN A 183 12.63 -15.11 -2.50
N GLY A 184 12.65 -14.67 -1.23
CA GLY A 184 13.35 -15.32 -0.12
C GLY A 184 14.86 -15.09 -0.09
N ASP A 185 15.36 -14.02 -0.70
CA ASP A 185 16.79 -13.67 -0.71
C ASP A 185 17.22 -12.77 0.47
N GLY A 186 16.24 -12.36 1.27
CA GLY A 186 16.34 -11.50 2.44
C GLY A 186 16.65 -10.05 2.10
N ARG A 187 16.24 -9.59 0.91
CA ARG A 187 16.03 -8.16 0.59
C ARG A 187 14.54 -7.93 0.49
N SER A 188 14.12 -6.74 0.86
CA SER A 188 12.78 -6.29 0.51
C SER A 188 12.69 -6.14 -1.01
N ASP A 189 11.58 -6.60 -1.57
CA ASP A 189 11.14 -6.30 -2.93
C ASP A 189 10.02 -5.26 -2.87
N LEU A 190 9.69 -4.64 -4.01
CA LEU A 190 8.67 -3.61 -4.10
C LEU A 190 7.60 -3.98 -5.13
N ALA A 191 6.35 -4.10 -4.68
CA ALA A 191 5.16 -4.14 -5.52
C ALA A 191 4.59 -2.72 -5.73
N ILE A 192 4.25 -2.39 -6.97
CA ILE A 192 3.85 -1.05 -7.41
C ILE A 192 2.55 -1.15 -8.20
N GLY A 193 1.48 -0.56 -7.65
CA GLY A 193 0.18 -0.50 -8.27
C GLY A 193 0.09 0.56 -9.38
N ALA A 194 -0.53 0.16 -10.50
CA ALA A 194 -0.96 1.01 -11.60
C ALA A 194 -2.46 0.71 -11.88
N PRO A 195 -3.37 1.20 -11.04
CA PRO A 195 -4.78 0.77 -11.02
C PRO A 195 -5.59 1.20 -12.26
N THR A 196 -5.02 2.05 -13.12
CA THR A 196 -5.62 2.42 -14.41
C THR A 196 -4.84 1.85 -15.58
N TYR A 197 -3.94 0.87 -15.36
CA TYR A 197 -3.22 0.16 -16.41
C TYR A 197 -4.16 -0.49 -17.43
N GLU A 198 -3.92 -0.24 -18.70
CA GLU A 198 -4.75 -0.72 -19.80
C GLU A 198 -4.37 -2.16 -20.17
N VAL A 199 -5.31 -3.10 -20.01
CA VAL A 199 -5.09 -4.52 -20.24
C VAL A 199 -5.82 -4.98 -21.50
N GLY A 200 -5.07 -5.03 -22.61
CA GLY A 200 -5.58 -5.55 -23.88
C GLY A 200 -6.81 -4.80 -24.39
N SER A 201 -7.92 -5.51 -24.62
CA SER A 201 -9.19 -4.91 -25.04
C SER A 201 -10.21 -4.74 -23.90
N GLY A 202 -9.89 -5.18 -22.68
CA GLY A 202 -10.80 -5.11 -21.53
C GLY A 202 -10.84 -3.72 -20.87
N GLY A 203 -9.81 -2.89 -21.10
CA GLY A 203 -9.75 -1.51 -20.62
C GLY A 203 -8.81 -1.33 -19.43
N ALA A 204 -9.04 -0.26 -18.66
CA ALA A 204 -8.24 0.17 -17.50
C ALA A 204 -8.48 -0.70 -16.25
N CYS A 205 -8.30 -2.02 -16.40
CA CYS A 205 -8.51 -3.04 -15.37
C CYS A 205 -7.45 -2.94 -14.26
N GLY A 206 -6.27 -2.43 -14.56
CA GLY A 206 -5.20 -2.25 -13.59
C GLY A 206 -4.10 -3.30 -13.69
N GLY A 207 -3.01 -3.05 -12.97
CA GLY A 207 -1.81 -3.87 -13.01
C GLY A 207 -0.88 -3.59 -11.85
N VAL A 208 -0.01 -4.55 -11.55
CA VAL A 208 1.00 -4.47 -10.49
C VAL A 208 2.35 -4.85 -11.04
N ASN A 209 3.29 -3.91 -11.00
CA ASN A 209 4.68 -4.16 -11.30
C ASN A 209 5.41 -4.60 -10.02
N VAL A 210 6.35 -5.53 -10.13
CA VAL A 210 7.22 -5.93 -8.99
C VAL A 210 8.67 -5.74 -9.38
N LEU A 211 9.39 -4.95 -8.60
CA LEU A 211 10.84 -4.73 -8.70
C LEU A 211 11.51 -5.48 -7.54
N TYR A 212 12.56 -6.22 -7.87
CA TYR A 212 13.24 -7.06 -6.88
C TYR A 212 14.42 -6.32 -6.26
N GLY A 213 14.60 -6.49 -4.96
CA GLY A 213 15.77 -6.02 -4.23
C GLY A 213 17.05 -6.63 -4.81
N ALA A 214 18.13 -5.85 -4.81
CA ALA A 214 19.43 -6.29 -5.28
C ALA A 214 20.54 -5.60 -4.49
N ALA A 215 21.79 -6.00 -4.70
CA ALA A 215 22.94 -5.49 -3.94
C ALA A 215 23.19 -3.97 -4.06
N THR A 216 22.50 -3.27 -4.96
CA THR A 216 22.61 -1.82 -5.16
C THR A 216 21.23 -1.15 -5.16
N GLY A 217 20.25 -1.74 -4.48
CA GLY A 217 18.87 -1.28 -4.47
C GLY A 217 17.95 -2.10 -5.36
N LEU A 218 16.75 -1.58 -5.61
CA LEU A 218 15.79 -2.22 -6.51
C LEU A 218 16.36 -2.39 -7.92
N SER A 219 15.87 -3.42 -8.62
CA SER A 219 16.27 -3.77 -9.96
C SER A 219 15.07 -4.15 -10.81
N ALA A 220 15.01 -3.59 -12.03
CA ALA A 220 14.06 -4.02 -13.05
C ALA A 220 14.44 -5.36 -13.72
N THR A 221 15.59 -5.97 -13.35
CA THR A 221 16.02 -7.25 -13.94
C THR A 221 15.05 -8.36 -13.58
N GLY A 222 14.19 -8.70 -14.53
CA GLY A 222 13.14 -9.69 -14.30
C GLY A 222 12.02 -9.18 -13.41
N ASN A 223 11.75 -7.87 -13.50
CA ASN A 223 10.47 -7.29 -13.14
C ASN A 223 9.31 -8.17 -13.64
N GLN A 224 8.25 -8.25 -12.84
CA GLN A 224 7.00 -8.92 -13.21
C GLN A 224 5.89 -7.88 -13.32
N LEU A 225 5.01 -8.06 -14.30
CA LEU A 225 3.76 -7.34 -14.41
C LEU A 225 2.62 -8.34 -14.23
N TRP A 226 1.81 -8.12 -13.20
CA TRP A 226 0.62 -8.89 -12.88
C TRP A 226 -0.64 -8.08 -13.23
N THR A 227 -1.61 -8.76 -13.81
CA THR A 227 -2.94 -8.26 -14.21
C THR A 227 -3.93 -9.41 -14.12
N GLU A 228 -5.25 -9.16 -14.18
CA GLU A 228 -6.26 -10.23 -14.26
C GLU A 228 -6.09 -11.11 -15.51
N ASN A 229 -5.52 -10.59 -16.59
CA ASN A 229 -5.21 -11.38 -17.79
C ASN A 229 -3.89 -12.16 -17.70
N SER A 230 -3.19 -12.11 -16.57
CA SER A 230 -1.98 -12.91 -16.35
C SER A 230 -2.30 -14.39 -16.23
N SER A 231 -1.49 -15.24 -16.86
CA SER A 231 -1.72 -16.68 -16.87
C SER A 231 -1.78 -17.27 -15.46
N GLY A 232 -2.91 -17.90 -15.10
CA GLY A 232 -3.13 -18.54 -13.81
C GLY A 232 -3.71 -17.61 -12.74
N ILE A 233 -3.95 -16.34 -13.05
CA ILE A 233 -4.80 -15.48 -12.24
C ILE A 233 -6.26 -15.76 -12.62
N ALA A 234 -7.14 -15.75 -11.61
CA ALA A 234 -8.56 -15.97 -11.79
C ALA A 234 -9.21 -14.74 -12.42
N GLU A 235 -10.38 -14.97 -13.05
CA GLU A 235 -11.12 -13.97 -13.83
C GLU A 235 -10.31 -13.37 -14.99
N GLN A 236 -10.96 -12.52 -15.78
CA GLN A 236 -10.36 -11.81 -16.90
C GLN A 236 -10.84 -10.38 -16.86
N CYS A 237 -9.94 -9.46 -17.18
CA CYS A 237 -10.24 -8.04 -17.31
C CYS A 237 -11.37 -7.83 -18.33
N ASP A 238 -12.52 -7.38 -17.84
CA ASP A 238 -13.71 -7.07 -18.62
C ASP A 238 -14.34 -5.70 -18.29
N GLY A 239 -13.75 -4.98 -17.32
CA GLY A 239 -14.14 -3.64 -16.93
C GLY A 239 -13.04 -2.91 -16.15
N PRO A 240 -13.29 -1.70 -15.62
CA PRO A 240 -12.31 -0.99 -14.81
C PRO A 240 -12.24 -1.55 -13.38
N ASP A 241 -11.71 -2.75 -13.20
CA ASP A 241 -11.73 -3.51 -11.93
C ASP A 241 -10.78 -2.93 -10.86
N ARG A 242 -9.82 -2.13 -11.31
CA ARG A 242 -8.79 -1.45 -10.50
C ARG A 242 -7.86 -2.41 -9.77
N PHE A 243 -7.53 -3.54 -10.38
CA PHE A 243 -6.48 -4.44 -9.92
C PHE A 243 -5.20 -3.66 -9.58
N GLY A 244 -4.74 -3.78 -8.33
CA GLY A 244 -3.58 -3.04 -7.83
C GLY A 244 -3.90 -1.65 -7.27
N LEU A 245 -5.17 -1.32 -7.02
CA LEU A 245 -5.55 -0.10 -6.29
C LEU A 245 -5.08 -0.15 -4.84
N THR A 246 -5.09 -1.33 -4.24
CA THR A 246 -4.61 -1.61 -2.89
C THR A 246 -3.70 -2.82 -2.91
N LEU A 247 -2.69 -2.81 -2.05
CA LEU A 247 -1.70 -3.86 -1.93
C LEU A 247 -1.43 -4.13 -0.45
N ALA A 248 -1.21 -5.39 -0.10
CA ALA A 248 -0.62 -5.79 1.17
C ALA A 248 0.31 -6.98 0.94
N ALA A 249 1.40 -7.06 1.70
CA ALA A 249 2.37 -8.14 1.57
C ALA A 249 2.71 -8.71 2.95
N ALA A 250 2.77 -10.04 3.04
CA ALA A 250 3.23 -10.80 4.19
C ALA A 250 3.31 -12.30 3.86
N ASP A 251 4.05 -13.07 4.65
CA ASP A 251 4.08 -14.55 4.58
C ASP A 251 2.76 -15.18 5.11
N PHE A 252 1.73 -15.21 4.26
CA PHE A 252 0.42 -15.75 4.64
C PHE A 252 0.43 -17.28 4.71
N ASN A 253 1.34 -17.92 3.97
CA ASN A 253 1.42 -19.38 3.92
C ASN A 253 2.42 -20.00 4.91
N GLY A 254 3.28 -19.19 5.53
CA GLY A 254 4.33 -19.59 6.47
C GLY A 254 5.48 -20.33 5.79
N ASP A 255 5.82 -19.99 4.55
CA ASP A 255 6.88 -20.62 3.76
C ASP A 255 8.22 -19.84 3.74
N ALA A 256 8.28 -18.77 4.53
CA ALA A 256 9.37 -17.81 4.70
C ALA A 256 9.68 -16.97 3.46
N ARG A 257 8.68 -16.75 2.60
CA ARG A 257 8.66 -15.72 1.56
C ARG A 257 7.36 -14.94 1.73
N ASP A 258 7.44 -13.64 1.55
CA ASP A 258 6.22 -12.85 1.57
C ASP A 258 5.37 -13.14 0.33
N ASP A 259 4.07 -13.06 0.50
CA ASP A 259 3.05 -13.18 -0.53
C ASP A 259 2.44 -11.81 -0.79
N LEU A 260 1.78 -11.63 -1.94
CA LEU A 260 1.17 -10.37 -2.33
C LEU A 260 -0.35 -10.50 -2.44
N ALA A 261 -1.08 -9.76 -1.60
CA ALA A 261 -2.52 -9.52 -1.73
C ALA A 261 -2.78 -8.25 -2.55
N ILE A 262 -3.72 -8.33 -3.50
CA ILE A 262 -4.02 -7.30 -4.49
C ILE A 262 -5.51 -7.06 -4.54
N GLY A 263 -5.97 -5.85 -4.26
CA GLY A 263 -7.38 -5.48 -4.37
C GLY A 263 -7.75 -5.09 -5.80
N ALA A 264 -8.94 -5.52 -6.21
CA ALA A 264 -9.67 -5.09 -7.40
C ALA A 264 -11.09 -4.68 -6.96
N PRO A 265 -11.23 -3.57 -6.22
CA PRO A 265 -12.50 -3.24 -5.57
C PRO A 265 -13.63 -2.89 -6.53
N TRP A 266 -13.34 -2.69 -7.81
CA TRP A 266 -14.36 -2.37 -8.81
C TRP A 266 -14.74 -3.56 -9.69
N GLU A 267 -14.23 -4.75 -9.37
CA GLU A 267 -14.63 -6.01 -9.98
C GLU A 267 -16.16 -6.16 -9.98
N ASP A 268 -16.72 -6.49 -11.15
CA ASP A 268 -18.13 -6.81 -11.34
C ASP A 268 -18.34 -8.33 -11.32
N LEU A 269 -18.93 -8.85 -10.25
CA LEU A 269 -19.17 -10.29 -10.10
C LEU A 269 -20.42 -10.77 -10.87
N GLN A 270 -21.23 -9.85 -11.41
CA GLN A 270 -22.48 -10.18 -12.08
C GLN A 270 -22.45 -9.84 -13.58
N ALA A 271 -22.70 -10.85 -14.42
CA ALA A 271 -22.76 -10.72 -15.88
C ALA A 271 -23.77 -9.70 -16.45
N THR A 272 -24.60 -9.05 -15.62
CA THR A 272 -25.61 -8.07 -16.04
C THR A 272 -25.20 -6.60 -15.89
N GLY A 273 -23.97 -6.32 -15.45
CA GLY A 273 -23.32 -5.02 -15.62
C GLY A 273 -23.90 -3.92 -14.76
N SER A 274 -23.31 -3.73 -13.58
CA SER A 274 -23.23 -2.48 -12.78
C SER A 274 -22.75 -2.76 -11.35
N GLY A 275 -21.97 -3.82 -11.15
CA GLY A 275 -21.46 -4.20 -9.85
C GLY A 275 -20.03 -3.70 -9.62
N SER A 276 -19.79 -3.03 -8.49
CA SER A 276 -18.44 -2.88 -7.92
C SER A 276 -18.45 -3.65 -6.60
N GLU A 277 -18.78 -4.93 -6.68
CA GLU A 277 -18.77 -5.83 -5.52
C GLU A 277 -17.35 -5.97 -4.98
N GLY A 278 -16.36 -6.06 -5.88
CA GLY A 278 -14.94 -6.09 -5.56
C GLY A 278 -14.38 -7.49 -5.29
N ALA A 279 -13.07 -7.61 -5.49
CA ALA A 279 -12.31 -8.84 -5.27
C ALA A 279 -10.92 -8.58 -4.69
N VAL A 280 -10.32 -9.64 -4.17
CA VAL A 280 -8.92 -9.68 -3.72
C VAL A 280 -8.23 -10.92 -4.29
N HIS A 281 -7.08 -10.72 -4.92
CA HIS A 281 -6.20 -11.79 -5.37
C HIS A 281 -5.05 -11.97 -4.38
N VAL A 282 -4.60 -13.21 -4.18
CA VAL A 282 -3.36 -13.51 -3.45
C VAL A 282 -2.41 -14.29 -4.36
N ILE A 283 -1.22 -13.74 -4.58
CA ILE A 283 -0.16 -14.33 -5.40
C ILE A 283 0.99 -14.69 -4.47
N PHE A 284 1.45 -15.94 -4.52
CA PHE A 284 2.41 -16.45 -3.55
C PHE A 284 3.85 -16.14 -3.93
N GLY A 285 4.67 -15.85 -2.93
CA GLY A 285 6.12 -15.80 -3.03
C GLY A 285 6.71 -17.16 -3.44
N SER A 286 7.84 -17.14 -4.13
CA SER A 286 8.57 -18.38 -4.43
C SER A 286 10.07 -18.11 -4.61
N PRO A 287 10.95 -19.12 -4.52
CA PRO A 287 12.38 -18.94 -4.80
C PRO A 287 12.68 -18.39 -6.19
N ASN A 288 11.70 -18.45 -7.11
CA ASN A 288 11.78 -17.86 -8.44
C ASN A 288 10.79 -16.72 -8.60
N ARG A 289 10.60 -15.89 -7.56
CA ARG A 289 9.70 -14.71 -7.51
C ARG A 289 8.22 -15.07 -7.33
N LEU A 290 7.34 -14.08 -7.34
CA LEU A 290 5.90 -14.31 -7.28
C LEU A 290 5.43 -15.32 -8.35
N THR A 291 4.45 -16.14 -8.00
CA THR A 291 3.88 -17.17 -8.88
C THR A 291 2.36 -17.27 -8.74
N ALA A 292 1.68 -17.48 -9.87
CA ALA A 292 0.25 -17.80 -9.89
C ALA A 292 -0.04 -19.27 -9.51
N THR A 293 0.98 -20.06 -9.17
CA THR A 293 0.77 -21.42 -8.70
C THR A 293 0.04 -21.38 -7.36
N ALA A 294 -1.16 -21.96 -7.32
CA ALA A 294 -2.04 -21.95 -6.16
C ALA A 294 -2.53 -20.56 -5.72
N SER A 295 -2.44 -19.55 -6.59
CA SER A 295 -3.02 -18.22 -6.34
C SER A 295 -4.48 -18.33 -5.90
N GLN A 296 -4.90 -17.37 -5.09
CA GLN A 296 -6.27 -17.32 -4.56
C GLN A 296 -7.02 -16.12 -5.12
N TYR A 297 -8.34 -16.24 -5.12
CA TYR A 297 -9.29 -15.21 -5.49
C TYR A 297 -10.41 -15.21 -4.46
N TRP A 298 -10.64 -14.05 -3.85
CA TRP A 298 -11.56 -13.85 -2.76
C TRP A 298 -12.55 -12.75 -3.08
N THR A 299 -13.80 -13.00 -2.73
CA THR A 299 -14.96 -12.11 -2.82
C THR A 299 -15.85 -12.33 -1.60
N GLN A 300 -16.81 -11.45 -1.33
CA GLN A 300 -17.82 -11.72 -0.29
C GLN A 300 -18.64 -12.99 -0.58
N ASP A 301 -18.79 -13.39 -1.85
CA ASP A 301 -19.48 -14.62 -2.26
C ASP A 301 -18.63 -15.90 -2.12
N SER A 302 -17.37 -15.78 -1.67
CA SER A 302 -16.49 -16.94 -1.52
C SER A 302 -17.00 -17.93 -0.46
N PRO A 303 -16.78 -19.25 -0.62
CA PRO A 303 -17.36 -20.25 0.26
C PRO A 303 -17.01 -20.03 1.75
N SER A 304 -18.05 -19.94 2.58
CA SER A 304 -17.94 -19.72 4.03
C SER A 304 -17.44 -18.33 4.43
N MET A 305 -17.48 -17.35 3.52
CA MET A 305 -17.44 -15.94 3.92
C MET A 305 -18.72 -15.59 4.69
N PRO A 306 -18.61 -14.83 5.80
CA PRO A 306 -19.74 -14.51 6.67
C PRO A 306 -20.57 -13.32 6.15
N ASP A 307 -20.67 -13.17 4.83
CA ASP A 307 -21.45 -12.13 4.17
C ASP A 307 -21.76 -12.52 2.72
N THR A 308 -22.46 -11.67 1.96
CA THR A 308 -22.71 -11.85 0.52
C THR A 308 -22.39 -10.58 -0.24
N ALA A 309 -21.88 -10.71 -1.46
CA ALA A 309 -21.52 -9.57 -2.27
C ALA A 309 -22.75 -8.77 -2.74
N GLU A 310 -22.67 -7.45 -2.64
CA GLU A 310 -23.66 -6.50 -3.10
C GLU A 310 -23.02 -5.42 -3.96
N THR A 311 -23.80 -4.93 -4.92
CA THR A 311 -23.33 -3.92 -5.86
C THR A 311 -22.88 -2.66 -5.14
N GLY A 312 -21.58 -2.38 -5.26
CA GLY A 312 -20.96 -1.17 -4.74
C GLY A 312 -20.29 -1.34 -3.38
N ASP A 313 -20.22 -2.55 -2.83
CA ASP A 313 -19.54 -2.86 -1.56
C ASP A 313 -18.03 -2.57 -1.60
N ASN A 314 -17.44 -2.67 -2.79
CA ASN A 314 -16.03 -2.43 -3.07
C ASN A 314 -15.10 -3.27 -2.18
N PHE A 315 -15.36 -4.58 -2.05
CA PHE A 315 -14.50 -5.52 -1.34
C PHE A 315 -13.05 -5.42 -1.83
N GLY A 316 -12.10 -5.23 -0.90
CA GLY A 316 -10.70 -4.97 -1.25
C GLY A 316 -10.32 -3.50 -1.39
N SER A 317 -11.22 -2.56 -1.01
CA SER A 317 -10.94 -1.11 -0.98
C SER A 317 -9.82 -0.71 -0.03
N SER A 318 -9.49 -1.57 0.93
CA SER A 318 -8.29 -1.47 1.75
C SER A 318 -7.83 -2.88 2.13
N LEU A 319 -6.52 -3.05 2.30
CA LEU A 319 -5.91 -4.32 2.70
C LEU A 319 -4.93 -4.06 3.84
N GLY A 320 -4.84 -5.00 4.77
CA GLY A 320 -3.84 -5.02 5.84
C GLY A 320 -3.41 -6.45 6.11
N ALA A 321 -2.22 -6.64 6.67
CA ALA A 321 -1.68 -7.95 6.96
C ALA A 321 -1.00 -7.99 8.33
N GLY A 322 -1.06 -9.13 9.00
CA GLY A 322 -0.41 -9.35 10.30
C GLY A 322 -0.88 -10.63 10.97
N ASP A 323 -0.10 -11.17 11.91
CA ASP A 323 -0.51 -12.35 12.68
C ASP A 323 -1.47 -11.94 13.81
N PHE A 324 -2.77 -11.90 13.54
CA PHE A 324 -3.78 -11.45 14.50
C PHE A 324 -4.20 -12.55 15.48
N ASN A 325 -3.92 -13.81 15.15
CA ASN A 325 -4.30 -14.97 15.97
C ASN A 325 -3.12 -15.58 16.76
N GLY A 326 -1.89 -15.15 16.49
CA GLY A 326 -0.66 -15.57 17.15
C GLY A 326 -0.17 -16.96 16.76
N ASP A 327 -0.50 -17.45 15.56
CA ASP A 327 -0.14 -18.79 15.08
C ASP A 327 1.17 -18.84 14.29
N GLY A 328 1.79 -17.68 14.04
CA GLY A 328 3.04 -17.52 13.33
C GLY A 328 2.91 -17.47 11.81
N ARG A 329 1.71 -17.34 11.26
CA ARG A 329 1.47 -16.98 9.85
C ARG A 329 0.78 -15.63 9.80
N ALA A 330 1.06 -14.85 8.77
CA ALA A 330 0.32 -13.62 8.58
C ALA A 330 -1.13 -13.94 8.18
N ASP A 331 -2.05 -13.12 8.68
CA ASP A 331 -3.45 -13.10 8.31
C ASP A 331 -3.72 -11.89 7.40
N LEU A 332 -4.79 -11.94 6.62
CA LEU A 332 -5.22 -10.87 5.72
C LEU A 332 -6.48 -10.20 6.24
N VAL A 333 -6.48 -8.87 6.37
CA VAL A 333 -7.68 -8.07 6.62
C VAL A 333 -8.10 -7.35 5.34
N ILE A 334 -9.40 -7.40 5.04
CA ILE A 334 -9.98 -6.85 3.82
C ILE A 334 -11.11 -5.88 4.20
N GLY A 335 -10.96 -4.62 3.82
CA GLY A 335 -11.98 -3.60 4.04
C GLY A 335 -13.05 -3.58 2.96
N VAL A 336 -14.29 -3.36 3.40
CA VAL A 336 -15.48 -3.25 2.55
C VAL A 336 -16.27 -2.02 3.03
N PRO A 337 -15.77 -0.81 2.76
CA PRO A 337 -16.27 0.41 3.40
C PRO A 337 -17.69 0.78 3.00
N GLU A 338 -18.16 0.30 1.85
CA GLU A 338 -19.48 0.65 1.31
C GLU A 338 -20.56 -0.37 1.71
N GLU A 339 -20.18 -1.45 2.41
CA GLU A 339 -21.08 -2.49 2.90
C GLU A 339 -22.21 -1.90 3.74
N LYS A 340 -23.41 -2.48 3.61
CA LYS A 340 -24.54 -2.12 4.47
C LYS A 340 -24.57 -3.00 5.72
N LEU A 341 -24.81 -2.39 6.87
CA LEU A 341 -25.09 -3.14 8.10
C LEU A 341 -26.59 -3.11 8.41
N GLY A 342 -27.31 -4.13 7.92
CA GLY A 342 -28.76 -4.22 8.05
C GLY A 342 -29.49 -3.14 7.25
N ALA A 343 -29.95 -2.08 7.92
CA ALA A 343 -30.60 -0.92 7.27
C ALA A 343 -29.67 0.28 7.09
N LEU A 344 -28.44 0.20 7.61
CA LEU A 344 -27.44 1.26 7.55
C LEU A 344 -26.63 1.13 6.27
N THR A 345 -26.90 1.99 5.30
CA THR A 345 -26.12 2.07 4.05
C THR A 345 -24.69 2.56 4.32
N LYS A 346 -23.67 1.95 3.69
CA LYS A 346 -22.28 2.40 3.79
C LYS A 346 -21.76 2.48 5.23
N ALA A 347 -22.21 1.55 6.07
CA ALA A 347 -21.72 1.44 7.44
C ALA A 347 -20.30 0.85 7.44
N GLY A 348 -20.02 -0.01 6.47
CA GLY A 348 -18.73 -0.65 6.25
C GLY A 348 -18.45 -1.82 7.19
N ILE A 349 -17.60 -2.73 6.71
CA ILE A 349 -17.11 -3.89 7.45
C ILE A 349 -15.62 -4.15 7.14
N ALA A 350 -15.01 -5.05 7.91
CA ALA A 350 -13.73 -5.66 7.59
C ALA A 350 -13.76 -7.17 7.82
N HIS A 351 -13.32 -7.94 6.83
CA HIS A 351 -13.09 -9.38 6.95
C HIS A 351 -11.66 -9.65 7.41
N VAL A 352 -11.47 -10.67 8.25
CA VAL A 352 -10.13 -11.22 8.57
C VAL A 352 -10.08 -12.67 8.11
N LEU A 353 -9.18 -12.98 7.18
CA LEU A 353 -8.88 -14.33 6.68
C LEU A 353 -7.57 -14.80 7.29
N TYR A 354 -7.63 -15.89 8.06
CA TYR A 354 -6.46 -16.39 8.76
C TYR A 354 -5.51 -17.11 7.82
N GLY A 355 -4.21 -16.87 8.01
CA GLY A 355 -3.13 -17.55 7.33
C GLY A 355 -3.15 -19.06 7.61
N SER A 356 -2.64 -19.84 6.66
CA SER A 356 -2.56 -21.29 6.78
C SER A 356 -1.46 -21.82 5.88
N ALA A 357 -1.08 -23.09 5.96
CA ALA A 357 -0.10 -23.64 5.02
C ALA A 357 -0.48 -23.53 3.52
N ASN A 358 -1.72 -23.15 3.19
CA ASN A 358 -2.20 -22.91 1.83
C ASN A 358 -2.51 -21.42 1.56
N GLY A 359 -2.06 -20.50 2.43
CA GLY A 359 -2.40 -19.08 2.40
C GLY A 359 -3.65 -18.73 3.21
N PRO A 360 -4.19 -17.50 3.06
CA PRO A 360 -5.39 -17.04 3.74
C PRO A 360 -6.58 -17.97 3.48
N GLY A 361 -7.51 -18.08 4.44
CA GLY A 361 -8.69 -18.90 4.27
C GLY A 361 -9.84 -18.57 5.23
N THR A 362 -10.98 -19.21 5.00
CA THR A 362 -12.23 -18.97 5.76
C THR A 362 -12.36 -19.80 7.03
N ALA A 363 -11.36 -20.64 7.36
CA ALA A 363 -11.37 -21.43 8.57
C ALA A 363 -11.17 -20.54 9.81
N GLY A 364 -12.26 -20.26 10.52
CA GLY A 364 -12.23 -19.38 11.70
C GLY A 364 -12.13 -17.90 11.37
N ASN A 365 -12.40 -17.51 10.12
CA ASN A 365 -12.44 -16.11 9.70
C ASN A 365 -13.35 -15.25 10.58
N GLN A 366 -13.07 -13.95 10.58
CA GLN A 366 -13.82 -12.98 11.36
C GLN A 366 -14.44 -11.93 10.46
N LEU A 367 -15.53 -11.36 10.95
CA LEU A 367 -16.20 -10.19 10.38
C LEU A 367 -16.31 -9.12 11.46
N TRP A 368 -15.85 -7.93 11.13
CA TRP A 368 -15.81 -6.79 12.03
C TRP A 368 -16.61 -5.63 11.45
N SER A 369 -17.38 -4.98 12.30
CA SER A 369 -18.00 -3.69 12.03
C SER A 369 -17.89 -2.81 13.27
N GLN A 370 -18.35 -1.57 13.20
CA GLN A 370 -18.40 -0.71 14.39
C GLN A 370 -19.33 -1.26 15.50
N ASP A 371 -20.27 -2.15 15.17
CA ASP A 371 -21.13 -2.83 16.13
C ASP A 371 -20.48 -4.07 16.78
N SER A 372 -19.29 -4.47 16.32
CA SER A 372 -18.57 -5.60 16.90
C SER A 372 -18.16 -5.34 18.35
N ALA A 373 -18.23 -6.38 19.18
CA ALA A 373 -17.88 -6.29 20.59
C ALA A 373 -16.44 -5.81 20.79
N GLY A 374 -16.27 -4.77 21.61
CA GLY A 374 -14.96 -4.18 21.90
C GLY A 374 -14.57 -3.00 21.01
N ILE A 375 -15.33 -2.73 19.94
CA ILE A 375 -15.21 -1.51 19.14
C ILE A 375 -15.99 -0.38 19.81
N LEU A 376 -15.39 0.82 19.87
CA LEU A 376 -16.04 1.99 20.47
C LEU A 376 -16.96 2.66 19.45
N GLY A 377 -18.20 2.92 19.87
CA GLY A 377 -19.23 3.54 19.04
C GLY A 377 -20.34 2.56 18.70
N THR A 378 -21.15 2.93 17.72
CA THR A 378 -22.23 2.13 17.12
C THR A 378 -22.27 2.47 15.65
N ALA A 379 -22.53 1.51 14.78
CA ALA A 379 -22.61 1.77 13.36
C ALA A 379 -23.72 2.77 13.02
N GLN A 380 -23.40 3.70 12.11
CA GLN A 380 -24.30 4.61 11.44
C GLN A 380 -24.13 4.51 9.92
N SER A 381 -25.12 5.01 9.18
CA SER A 381 -24.95 5.21 7.74
C SER A 381 -23.77 6.14 7.46
N ASP A 382 -23.03 5.83 6.40
CA ASP A 382 -21.87 6.60 5.93
C ASP A 382 -20.65 6.62 6.88
N ASP A 383 -20.60 5.74 7.89
CA ASP A 383 -19.42 5.60 8.75
C ASP A 383 -18.23 4.95 8.04
N ALA A 384 -18.49 4.14 7.02
CA ALA A 384 -17.49 3.53 6.16
C ALA A 384 -16.37 2.79 6.90
N PHE A 385 -16.73 1.97 7.90
CA PHE A 385 -15.78 1.14 8.63
C PHE A 385 -14.99 0.25 7.65
N GLY A 386 -13.67 0.15 7.84
CA GLY A 386 -12.78 -0.55 6.90
C GLY A 386 -12.29 0.29 5.72
N THR A 387 -12.57 1.60 5.66
CA THR A 387 -11.99 2.51 4.63
C THR A 387 -10.46 2.52 4.62
N SER A 388 -9.83 2.36 5.78
CA SER A 388 -8.38 2.30 5.92
C SER A 388 -8.01 1.23 6.93
N LEU A 389 -7.04 0.41 6.57
CA LEU A 389 -6.44 -0.61 7.42
C LEU A 389 -4.96 -0.25 7.59
N GLY A 390 -4.46 -0.37 8.82
CA GLY A 390 -3.04 -0.15 9.10
C GLY A 390 -2.23 -1.41 8.79
N HIS A 391 -0.97 -1.21 8.43
CA HIS A 391 0.07 -2.23 8.38
C HIS A 391 0.76 -2.34 9.74
#